data_AF-L1KZI2-F1
#
_entry.id   AF-L1KZI2-F1
#
_cell.length_a   1.000
_cell.length_b   1.000
_cell.length_c   1.000
_cell.angle_alpha   90.00
_cell.angle_beta   90.00
_cell.angle_gamma   90.00
#
_symmetry.space_group_name_H-M   'P 1'
#
loop_
_entity.id
_entity.type
_entity.pdbx_description
1 polymer ?
#
loop_
_entity_poly.entity_id
_entity_poly.type
_entity_poly.pdbx_seq_one_letter_code
_entity_poly.pdbx_strand_id
1 'polypeptide(L)'
;MRRKTDTLIEALTGHFIDHHAFLVRVMLDRIDACTAMEKRLDERIDEQIALLRRRIDLLVTIPGVNTRTAEVILAEIGDDIARFPTAADLASWAGVCPGNNESGGRTGPGRTRHGDPWLKAALGQAAVSASRTKDTYLAARYRRIASRRGKKRALVALQHSILISVWHMFTHDAEYADLGGRYFIERTGRARQTRRLVSQLNQLGYHVTLQTEGSV
;
A
#
# COMPACT_ATOMS: atom_id res chain seq x y z
N MET A 1 -26.65 -0.20 0.95
CA MET A 1 -27.83 -0.69 0.20
C MET A 1 -29.15 -0.57 0.97
N ARG A 2 -29.20 -0.73 2.31
CA ARG A 2 -30.45 -0.70 3.11
C ARG A 2 -31.35 0.54 2.98
N ARG A 3 -30.83 1.70 2.58
CA ARG A 3 -31.61 2.95 2.41
C ARG A 3 -32.59 2.94 1.22
N LYS A 4 -32.51 1.95 0.31
CA LYS A 4 -33.33 1.89 -0.90
C LYS A 4 -34.26 0.68 -0.94
N THR A 5 -34.38 -0.04 0.17
CA THR A 5 -35.13 -1.30 0.21
C THR A 5 -36.61 -1.07 -0.10
N ASP A 6 -37.23 -0.05 0.47
CA ASP A 6 -38.65 0.25 0.25
C ASP A 6 -38.93 0.65 -1.21
N THR A 7 -38.05 1.48 -1.81
CA THR A 7 -38.13 1.86 -3.23
C THR A 7 -37.93 0.67 -4.18
N LEU A 8 -37.07 -0.29 -3.80
CA LEU A 8 -36.89 -1.52 -4.58
C LEU A 8 -38.11 -2.43 -4.47
N ILE A 9 -38.76 -2.51 -3.30
CA ILE A 9 -39.99 -3.27 -3.11
C ILE A 9 -41.13 -2.65 -3.93
N GLU A 10 -41.28 -1.33 -3.90
CA GLU A 10 -42.27 -0.60 -4.70
C GLU A 10 -42.06 -0.82 -6.21
N ALA A 11 -40.81 -0.76 -6.69
CA ALA A 11 -40.46 -1.03 -8.08
C ALA A 11 -40.76 -2.47 -8.55
N LEU A 12 -40.93 -3.42 -7.62
CA LEU A 12 -41.32 -4.79 -7.92
C LEU A 12 -42.85 -4.96 -8.02
N THR A 13 -43.64 -3.96 -7.62
CA THR A 13 -45.11 -4.02 -7.77
C THR A 13 -45.53 -3.72 -9.22
N GLY A 14 -46.24 -4.67 -9.85
CA GLY A 14 -46.87 -4.52 -11.18
C GLY A 14 -46.15 -5.16 -12.37
N HIS A 15 -44.83 -5.36 -12.33
CA HIS A 15 -44.05 -5.96 -13.45
C HIS A 15 -43.21 -7.18 -13.05
N PHE A 16 -43.29 -7.62 -11.80
CA PHE A 16 -42.61 -8.82 -11.31
C PHE A 16 -43.55 -10.03 -11.36
N ILE A 17 -43.39 -10.86 -12.39
CA ILE A 17 -44.19 -12.07 -12.60
C ILE A 17 -43.43 -13.31 -12.08
N ASP A 18 -44.12 -14.44 -11.98
CA ASP A 18 -43.55 -15.71 -11.50
C ASP A 18 -42.26 -16.12 -12.23
N HIS A 19 -42.17 -15.84 -13.53
CA HIS A 19 -40.95 -16.08 -14.29
C HIS A 19 -39.76 -15.24 -13.80
N HIS A 20 -39.97 -13.96 -13.46
CA HIS A 20 -38.94 -13.12 -12.86
C HIS A 20 -38.54 -13.60 -11.47
N ALA A 21 -39.51 -14.04 -10.65
CA ALA A 21 -39.26 -14.64 -9.35
C ALA A 21 -38.38 -15.90 -9.46
N PHE A 22 -38.68 -16.77 -10.43
CA PHE A 22 -37.87 -17.94 -10.73
C PHE A 22 -36.43 -17.57 -11.13
N LEU A 23 -36.24 -16.63 -12.06
CA LEU A 23 -34.91 -16.20 -12.49
C LEU A 23 -34.09 -15.61 -11.33
N VAL A 24 -34.71 -14.75 -10.50
CA VAL A 24 -34.06 -14.19 -9.32
C VAL A 24 -33.66 -15.29 -8.33
N ARG A 25 -34.52 -16.29 -8.11
CA ARG A 25 -34.19 -17.43 -7.25
C ARG A 25 -32.95 -18.17 -7.78
N VAL A 26 -32.92 -18.50 -9.06
CA VAL A 26 -31.77 -19.19 -9.69
C VAL A 26 -30.48 -18.36 -9.54
N MET A 27 -30.55 -17.04 -9.71
CA MET A 27 -29.39 -16.16 -9.53
C MET A 27 -28.93 -16.10 -8.06
N LEU A 28 -29.86 -16.04 -7.11
CA LEU A 28 -29.55 -16.07 -5.68
C LEU A 28 -28.94 -17.42 -5.27
N ASP A 29 -29.51 -18.52 -5.71
CA ASP A 29 -28.98 -19.87 -5.44
C ASP A 29 -27.54 -20.00 -5.96
N ARG A 30 -27.25 -19.40 -7.12
CA ARG A 30 -25.88 -19.36 -7.66
C ARG A 30 -24.94 -18.50 -6.83
N ILE A 31 -25.40 -17.34 -6.34
CA ILE A 31 -24.61 -16.48 -5.43
C ILE A 31 -24.30 -17.25 -4.14
N ASP A 32 -25.30 -17.88 -3.54
CA ASP A 32 -25.15 -18.67 -2.31
C ASP A 32 -24.16 -19.83 -2.51
N ALA A 33 -24.24 -20.51 -3.65
CA ALA A 33 -23.30 -21.58 -4.00
C ALA A 33 -21.85 -21.04 -4.16
N CYS A 34 -21.67 -19.88 -4.80
CA CYS A 34 -20.35 -19.24 -4.90
C CYS A 34 -19.83 -18.84 -3.52
N THR A 35 -20.66 -18.25 -2.66
CA THR A 35 -20.26 -17.87 -1.29
C THR A 35 -19.88 -19.07 -0.44
N ALA A 36 -20.61 -20.19 -0.57
CA ALA A 36 -20.24 -21.43 0.11
C ALA A 36 -18.89 -21.99 -0.39
N MET A 37 -18.61 -21.87 -1.69
CA MET A 37 -17.35 -22.28 -2.28
C MET A 37 -16.18 -21.39 -1.84
N GLU A 38 -16.37 -20.07 -1.80
CA GLU A 38 -15.39 -19.12 -1.25
C GLU A 38 -15.02 -19.48 0.18
N LYS A 39 -16.01 -19.70 1.04
CA LYS A 39 -15.78 -20.09 2.44
C LYS A 39 -14.96 -21.37 2.56
N ARG A 40 -15.30 -22.40 1.78
CA ARG A 40 -14.55 -23.67 1.77
C ARG A 40 -13.10 -23.48 1.32
N LEU A 41 -12.86 -22.58 0.36
CA LEU A 41 -11.50 -22.28 -0.10
C LEU A 41 -10.73 -21.48 0.95
N ASP A 42 -11.35 -20.49 1.60
CA ASP A 42 -10.72 -19.72 2.67
C ASP A 42 -10.33 -20.62 3.86
N GLU A 43 -11.22 -21.52 4.31
CA GLU A 43 -10.90 -22.52 5.36
C GLU A 43 -9.71 -23.40 4.97
N ARG A 44 -9.64 -23.85 3.71
CA ARG A 44 -8.51 -24.64 3.23
C ARG A 44 -7.22 -23.83 3.14
N ILE A 45 -7.30 -22.57 2.74
CA ILE A 45 -6.15 -21.66 2.69
C ILE A 45 -5.61 -21.47 4.12
N ASP A 46 -6.47 -21.19 5.09
CA ASP A 46 -6.12 -21.02 6.51
C ASP A 46 -5.33 -22.21 7.06
N GLU A 47 -5.76 -23.45 6.75
CA GLU A 47 -5.02 -24.66 7.10
C GLU A 47 -3.62 -24.71 6.48
N GLN A 48 -3.47 -24.32 5.21
CA GLN A 48 -2.19 -24.37 4.51
C GLN A 48 -1.22 -23.27 4.97
N ILE A 49 -1.74 -22.08 5.30
CA ILE A 49 -0.92 -20.94 5.75
C ILE A 49 -0.58 -20.99 7.23
N ALA A 50 -1.10 -21.95 7.99
CA ALA A 50 -0.87 -22.08 9.43
C ALA A 50 0.63 -22.09 9.80
N LEU A 51 1.46 -22.80 9.02
CA LEU A 51 2.92 -22.83 9.21
C LEU A 51 3.61 -21.50 8.84
N LEU A 52 2.96 -20.70 8.00
CA LEU A 52 3.44 -19.41 7.52
C LEU A 52 2.83 -18.24 8.29
N ARG A 53 2.07 -18.51 9.35
CA ARG A 53 1.32 -17.50 10.10
C ARG A 53 2.22 -16.38 10.63
N ARG A 54 3.42 -16.73 11.12
CA ARG A 54 4.43 -15.76 11.55
C ARG A 54 4.78 -14.76 10.45
N ARG A 55 4.98 -15.20 9.21
CA ARG A 55 5.29 -14.33 8.07
C ARG A 55 4.13 -13.37 7.78
N ILE A 56 2.90 -13.87 7.82
CA ILE A 56 1.69 -13.05 7.62
C ILE A 56 1.58 -12.00 8.72
N ASP A 57 1.73 -12.38 9.97
CA ASP A 57 1.63 -11.48 11.11
C ASP A 57 2.70 -10.37 11.05
N LEU A 58 3.93 -10.71 10.64
CA LEU A 58 4.97 -9.71 10.35
C LEU A 58 4.49 -8.72 9.29
N LEU A 59 4.00 -9.18 8.14
CA LEU A 59 3.53 -8.29 7.06
C LEU A 59 2.40 -7.36 7.51
N VAL A 60 1.48 -7.84 8.36
CA VAL A 60 0.35 -7.05 8.88
C VAL A 60 0.81 -5.89 9.78
N THR A 61 2.01 -5.95 10.35
CA THR A 61 2.58 -4.80 11.09
C THR A 61 2.86 -3.58 10.21
N ILE A 62 2.95 -3.75 8.88
CA ILE A 62 3.18 -2.65 7.95
C ILE A 62 1.90 -1.81 7.83
N PRO A 63 1.95 -0.48 8.06
CA PRO A 63 0.79 0.39 7.91
C PRO A 63 0.16 0.25 6.52
N GLY A 64 -1.13 -0.10 6.48
CA GLY A 64 -1.90 -0.26 5.25
C GLY A 64 -1.91 -1.68 4.67
N VAL A 65 -1.16 -2.63 5.23
CA VAL A 65 -1.24 -4.05 4.87
C VAL A 65 -2.26 -4.72 5.78
N ASN A 66 -3.27 -5.37 5.19
CA ASN A 66 -4.21 -6.24 5.92
C ASN A 66 -3.89 -7.72 5.64
N THR A 67 -4.54 -8.63 6.37
CA THR A 67 -4.28 -10.08 6.29
C THR A 67 -4.35 -10.61 4.86
N ARG A 68 -5.42 -10.29 4.11
CA ARG A 68 -5.56 -10.74 2.72
C ARG A 68 -4.46 -10.20 1.80
N THR A 69 -4.04 -8.95 2.01
CA THR A 69 -2.93 -8.35 1.25
C THR A 69 -1.61 -9.01 1.61
N ALA A 70 -1.39 -9.34 2.90
CA ALA A 70 -0.23 -10.08 3.36
C ALA A 70 -0.17 -11.49 2.78
N GLU A 71 -1.30 -12.21 2.73
CA GLU A 71 -1.43 -13.53 2.09
C GLU A 71 -1.04 -13.47 0.62
N VAL A 72 -1.55 -12.50 -0.14
CA VAL A 72 -1.19 -12.33 -1.56
C VAL A 72 0.29 -11.99 -1.71
N ILE A 73 0.82 -11.05 -0.91
CA ILE A 73 2.25 -10.72 -0.95
C ILE A 73 3.10 -11.97 -0.69
N LEU A 74 2.74 -12.77 0.31
CA LEU A 74 3.45 -13.99 0.66
C LEU A 74 3.28 -15.08 -0.42
N ALA A 75 2.12 -15.20 -1.06
CA ALA A 75 1.89 -16.16 -2.13
C ALA A 75 2.74 -15.85 -3.37
N GLU A 76 2.85 -14.57 -3.74
CA GLU A 76 3.62 -14.14 -4.91
C GLU A 76 5.13 -14.16 -4.65
N ILE A 77 5.56 -13.69 -3.48
CA ILE A 77 6.99 -13.66 -3.10
C ILE A 77 7.46 -15.05 -2.68
N GLY A 78 6.58 -15.89 -2.13
CA GLY A 78 6.83 -17.15 -1.41
C GLY A 78 7.62 -17.01 -0.10
N ASP A 79 7.76 -18.12 0.62
CA ASP A 79 8.40 -18.14 1.95
C ASP A 79 9.93 -18.08 1.91
N ASP A 80 10.55 -18.64 0.86
CA ASP A 80 12.00 -18.53 0.66
C ASP A 80 12.37 -17.17 0.06
N ILE A 81 12.75 -16.23 0.93
CA ILE A 81 13.25 -14.90 0.56
C ILE A 81 14.68 -14.94 0.00
N ALA A 82 15.45 -16.01 0.26
CA ALA A 82 16.85 -16.11 -0.16
C ALA A 82 17.00 -16.20 -1.68
N ARG A 83 15.94 -16.54 -2.41
CA ARG A 83 15.88 -16.43 -3.88
C ARG A 83 16.17 -15.03 -4.41
N PHE A 84 15.98 -14.01 -3.56
CA PHE A 84 16.27 -12.61 -3.85
C PHE A 84 17.48 -12.17 -3.02
N PRO A 85 18.71 -12.17 -3.60
CA PRO A 85 19.92 -11.82 -2.87
C PRO A 85 19.88 -10.44 -2.24
N THR A 86 19.19 -9.50 -2.88
CA THR A 86 18.98 -8.14 -2.35
C THR A 86 17.52 -7.71 -2.45
N ALA A 87 17.14 -6.74 -1.61
CA ALA A 87 15.84 -6.08 -1.71
C ALA A 87 15.62 -5.38 -3.07
N ALA A 88 16.70 -4.97 -3.74
CA ALA A 88 16.63 -4.38 -5.07
C ALA A 88 16.23 -5.41 -6.13
N ASP A 89 16.68 -6.67 -6.00
CA ASP A 89 16.30 -7.76 -6.90
C ASP A 89 14.80 -8.06 -6.79
N LEU A 90 14.29 -8.14 -5.56
CA LEU A 90 12.85 -8.30 -5.31
C LEU A 90 12.04 -7.13 -5.92
N ALA A 91 12.49 -5.89 -5.74
CA ALA A 91 11.81 -4.72 -6.29
C ALA A 91 11.86 -4.65 -7.82
N SER A 92 12.94 -5.13 -8.43
CA SER A 92 13.12 -5.25 -9.87
C SER A 92 12.18 -6.31 -10.45
N TRP A 93 12.14 -7.49 -9.82
CA TRP A 93 11.26 -8.60 -10.18
C TRP A 93 9.77 -8.22 -10.09
N ALA A 94 9.37 -7.54 -9.01
CA ALA A 94 8.00 -7.05 -8.84
C ALA A 94 7.62 -5.88 -9.76
N GLY A 95 8.56 -5.32 -10.53
CA GLY A 95 8.28 -4.20 -11.45
C GLY A 95 7.85 -2.90 -10.75
N VAL A 96 8.34 -2.68 -9.52
CA VAL A 96 8.11 -1.45 -8.72
C VAL A 96 9.34 -0.54 -8.69
N CYS A 97 10.39 -0.85 -9.45
CA CYS A 97 11.52 0.03 -9.68
C CYS A 97 11.40 0.79 -11.02
N PRO A 98 12.04 1.96 -11.17
CA PRO A 98 12.24 2.57 -12.49
C PRO A 98 12.99 1.60 -13.40
N GLY A 99 12.52 1.41 -14.64
CA GLY A 99 13.26 0.63 -15.62
C GLY A 99 14.51 1.36 -16.09
N ASN A 100 15.60 0.63 -16.29
CA ASN A 100 16.77 1.14 -16.99
C ASN A 100 16.46 1.21 -18.50
N ASN A 101 16.52 2.42 -19.08
CA ASN A 101 16.28 2.66 -20.50
C ASN A 101 17.45 3.45 -21.07
N GLU A 102 18.58 2.76 -21.25
CA GLU A 102 19.80 3.32 -21.81
C GLU A 102 20.13 2.62 -23.12
N SER A 103 20.34 3.42 -24.17
CA SER A 103 20.76 2.95 -25.48
C SER A 103 21.80 3.91 -26.05
N GLY A 104 22.95 3.40 -26.51
CA GLY A 104 23.98 4.21 -27.15
C GLY A 104 24.48 5.40 -26.30
N GLY A 105 24.57 5.24 -24.98
CA GLY A 105 25.01 6.29 -24.05
C GLY A 105 23.98 7.40 -23.77
N ARG A 106 22.74 7.27 -24.26
CA ARG A 106 21.65 8.19 -23.94
C ARG A 106 20.63 7.51 -23.01
N THR A 107 20.27 8.19 -21.92
CA THR A 107 19.24 7.75 -20.98
C THR A 107 17.87 8.27 -21.41
N GLY A 108 16.99 7.36 -21.83
CA GLY A 108 15.60 7.63 -22.15
C GLY A 108 14.69 7.68 -20.90
N PRO A 109 13.39 8.02 -21.05
CA PRO A 109 12.47 8.00 -19.92
C PRO A 109 12.29 6.58 -19.35
N GLY A 110 12.62 6.41 -18.07
CA GLY A 110 12.49 5.13 -17.35
C GLY A 110 11.04 4.82 -16.96
N ARG A 111 10.34 4.00 -17.76
CA ARG A 111 9.04 3.42 -17.38
C ARG A 111 9.28 2.25 -16.42
N THR A 112 8.35 2.02 -15.49
CA THR A 112 8.38 0.80 -14.68
C THR A 112 8.23 -0.40 -15.61
N ARG A 113 9.02 -1.46 -15.39
CA ARG A 113 8.92 -2.71 -16.15
C ARG A 113 7.59 -3.42 -15.85
N HIS A 114 7.23 -4.36 -16.74
CA HIS A 114 6.26 -5.38 -16.40
C HIS A 114 6.82 -6.20 -15.23
N GLY A 115 5.96 -6.48 -14.26
CA GLY A 115 6.27 -7.30 -13.09
C GLY A 115 5.01 -8.06 -12.71
N ASP A 116 5.06 -8.76 -11.58
CA ASP A 116 3.92 -9.55 -11.15
C ASP A 116 2.64 -8.68 -10.96
N PRO A 117 1.55 -8.94 -11.71
CA PRO A 117 0.36 -8.10 -11.67
C PRO A 117 -0.41 -8.21 -10.36
N TRP A 118 -0.40 -9.38 -9.72
CA TRP A 118 -1.14 -9.64 -8.48
C TRP A 118 -0.45 -8.98 -7.29
N LEU A 119 0.88 -9.14 -7.18
CA LEU A 119 1.71 -8.47 -6.20
C LEU A 119 1.62 -6.96 -6.36
N LYS A 120 1.66 -6.44 -7.60
CA LYS A 120 1.57 -5.00 -7.85
C LYS A 120 0.20 -4.44 -7.48
N ALA A 121 -0.88 -5.19 -7.70
CA ALA A 121 -2.22 -4.82 -7.27
C ALA A 121 -2.32 -4.81 -5.73
N ALA A 122 -1.83 -5.85 -5.06
CA ALA A 122 -1.79 -5.97 -3.60
C ALA A 122 -0.99 -4.83 -2.95
N LEU A 123 0.24 -4.59 -3.43
CA LEU A 123 1.07 -3.46 -3.01
C LEU A 123 0.40 -2.12 -3.31
N GLY A 124 -0.38 -2.02 -4.39
CA GLY A 124 -1.17 -0.83 -4.72
C GLY A 124 -2.23 -0.52 -3.67
N GLN A 125 -2.99 -1.52 -3.24
CA GLN A 125 -3.96 -1.37 -2.16
C GLN A 125 -3.26 -1.00 -0.85
N ALA A 126 -2.17 -1.70 -0.50
CA ALA A 126 -1.37 -1.39 0.67
C ALA A 126 -0.84 0.05 0.64
N ALA A 127 -0.28 0.49 -0.47
CA ALA A 127 0.27 1.84 -0.64
C ALA A 127 -0.81 2.92 -0.51
N VAL A 128 -2.01 2.70 -1.05
CA VAL A 128 -3.13 3.63 -0.91
C VAL A 128 -3.55 3.74 0.56
N SER A 129 -3.72 2.62 1.25
CA SER A 129 -4.07 2.58 2.67
C SER A 129 -2.97 3.22 3.54
N ALA A 130 -1.72 2.86 3.31
CA ALA A 130 -0.54 3.42 3.98
C ALA A 130 -0.46 4.94 3.82
N SER A 131 -0.76 5.45 2.62
CA SER A 131 -0.72 6.89 2.32
C SER A 131 -1.74 7.71 3.12
N ARG A 132 -2.80 7.06 3.60
CA ARG A 132 -3.90 7.67 4.38
C ARG A 132 -3.74 7.46 5.88
N THR A 133 -2.83 6.60 6.31
CA THR A 133 -2.57 6.32 7.72
C THR A 133 -1.81 7.50 8.34
N LYS A 134 -2.36 8.11 9.39
CA LYS A 134 -1.77 9.31 10.00
C LYS A 134 -0.50 8.96 10.76
N ASP A 135 0.40 9.94 10.84
CA ASP A 135 1.62 9.88 11.66
C ASP A 135 2.61 8.74 11.36
N THR A 136 2.53 8.14 10.18
CA THR A 136 3.49 7.12 9.71
C THR A 136 4.56 7.66 8.77
N TYR A 137 5.71 6.98 8.74
CA TYR A 137 6.79 7.26 7.79
C TYR A 137 6.32 7.16 6.34
N LEU A 138 5.54 6.12 6.00
CA LEU A 138 5.04 5.88 4.64
C LEU A 138 4.12 7.01 4.17
N ALA A 139 3.23 7.50 5.03
CA ALA A 139 2.37 8.63 4.70
C ALA A 139 3.15 9.94 4.54
N ALA A 140 4.17 10.18 5.36
CA ALA A 140 5.06 11.33 5.21
C ALA A 140 5.86 11.26 3.90
N ARG A 141 6.38 10.08 3.55
CA ARG A 141 7.07 9.81 2.29
C ARG A 141 6.16 10.06 1.09
N TYR A 142 4.93 9.57 1.15
CA TYR A 142 3.91 9.78 0.11
C TYR A 142 3.67 11.27 -0.13
N ARG A 143 3.35 12.04 0.92
CA ARG A 143 3.07 13.48 0.82
C ARG A 143 4.20 14.24 0.15
N ARG A 144 5.45 13.94 0.52
CA ARG A 144 6.65 14.59 -0.04
C ARG A 144 6.89 14.27 -1.52
N ILE A 145 6.53 13.07 -1.98
CA ILE A 145 6.71 12.68 -3.39
C ILE A 145 5.51 13.17 -4.22
N ALA A 146 4.29 13.05 -3.68
CA ALA A 146 3.06 13.44 -4.35
C ALA A 146 3.06 14.93 -4.69
N SER A 147 3.55 15.79 -3.79
CA SER A 147 3.64 17.24 -4.02
C SER A 147 4.61 17.65 -5.13
N ARG A 148 5.60 16.80 -5.46
CA ARG A 148 6.64 17.10 -6.46
C ARG A 148 6.48 16.35 -7.77
N ARG A 149 5.94 15.13 -7.74
CA ARG A 149 5.91 14.19 -8.87
C ARG A 149 4.52 13.63 -9.18
N GLY A 150 3.49 14.03 -8.43
CA GLY A 150 2.11 13.58 -8.61
C GLY A 150 1.78 12.28 -7.88
N LYS A 151 0.48 12.05 -7.67
CA LYS A 151 -0.08 10.97 -6.83
C LYS A 151 0.34 9.57 -7.31
N LYS A 152 0.20 9.27 -8.61
CA LYS A 152 0.49 7.94 -9.17
C LYS A 152 1.96 7.52 -8.95
N ARG A 153 2.90 8.43 -9.21
CA ARG A 153 4.34 8.18 -8.98
C ARG A 153 4.68 8.02 -7.49
N ALA A 154 3.98 8.74 -6.62
CA ALA A 154 4.14 8.61 -5.18
C ALA A 154 3.65 7.24 -4.66
N LEU A 155 2.53 6.73 -5.18
CA LEU A 155 2.04 5.39 -4.83
C LEU A 155 3.04 4.30 -5.24
N VAL A 156 3.59 4.35 -6.46
CA VAL A 156 4.63 3.39 -6.89
C VAL A 156 5.87 3.46 -6.00
N ALA A 157 6.29 4.66 -5.58
CA ALA A 157 7.39 4.80 -4.64
C ALA A 157 7.09 4.22 -3.24
N LEU A 158 5.82 4.23 -2.82
CA LEU A 158 5.38 3.56 -1.59
C LEU A 158 5.39 2.04 -1.76
N GLN A 159 4.86 1.52 -2.88
CA GLN A 159 4.94 0.08 -3.21
C GLN A 159 6.39 -0.42 -3.10
N HIS A 160 7.32 0.32 -3.71
CA HIS A 160 8.74 0.03 -3.59
C HIS A 160 9.22 0.03 -2.14
N SER A 161 8.87 1.06 -1.35
CA SER A 161 9.31 1.16 0.05
C SER A 161 8.75 0.04 0.93
N ILE A 162 7.49 -0.34 0.72
CA ILE A 162 6.85 -1.48 1.40
C ILE A 162 7.62 -2.75 1.06
N LEU A 163 7.87 -3.01 -0.23
CA LEU A 163 8.53 -4.23 -0.67
C LEU A 163 9.98 -4.35 -0.18
N ILE A 164 10.71 -3.23 -0.13
CA ILE A 164 12.04 -3.20 0.51
C ILE A 164 11.94 -3.55 1.99
N SER A 165 10.93 -3.02 2.68
CA SER A 165 10.70 -3.33 4.11
C SER A 165 10.38 -4.82 4.29
N VAL A 166 9.52 -5.39 3.45
CA VAL A 166 9.19 -6.83 3.45
C VAL A 166 10.45 -7.69 3.33
N TRP A 167 11.35 -7.37 2.39
CA TRP A 167 12.60 -8.12 2.25
C TRP A 167 13.42 -8.11 3.54
N HIS A 168 13.61 -6.93 4.16
CA HIS A 168 14.36 -6.84 5.41
C HIS A 168 13.66 -7.56 6.57
N MET A 169 12.33 -7.45 6.67
CA MET A 169 11.54 -8.12 7.71
C MET A 169 11.66 -9.63 7.61
N PHE A 170 11.63 -10.19 6.39
CA PHE A 170 11.76 -11.64 6.19
C PHE A 170 13.18 -12.15 6.41
N THR A 171 14.20 -11.37 6.04
CA THR A 171 15.61 -11.72 6.27
C THR A 171 16.00 -11.71 7.74
N HIS A 172 15.40 -10.84 8.56
CA HIS A 172 15.75 -10.67 9.98
C HIS A 172 14.69 -11.20 10.96
N ASP A 173 13.59 -11.78 10.45
CA ASP A 173 12.39 -12.16 11.22
C ASP A 173 11.93 -11.04 12.19
N ALA A 174 11.89 -9.82 11.68
CA ALA A 174 11.63 -8.61 12.47
C ALA A 174 10.34 -7.91 12.02
N GLU A 175 9.64 -7.32 12.97
CA GLU A 175 8.45 -6.50 12.72
C GLU A 175 8.77 -5.18 12.02
N TYR A 176 7.76 -4.56 11.41
CA TYR A 176 7.93 -3.27 10.76
C TYR A 176 8.18 -2.17 11.79
N ALA A 177 9.40 -1.63 11.79
CA ALA A 177 9.75 -0.46 12.60
C ALA A 177 9.36 0.83 11.86
N ASP A 178 8.26 1.47 12.28
CA ASP A 178 7.87 2.78 11.75
C ASP A 178 8.78 3.89 12.28
N LEU A 179 9.40 4.64 11.37
CA LEU A 179 10.24 5.80 11.70
C LEU A 179 9.42 7.05 12.08
N GLY A 180 8.10 6.99 11.92
CA GLY A 180 7.17 8.04 12.28
C GLY A 180 7.01 9.15 11.23
N GLY A 181 5.87 9.84 11.30
CA GLY A 181 5.49 10.87 10.33
C GLY A 181 6.36 12.13 10.34
N ARG A 182 7.13 12.34 11.42
CA ARG A 182 8.05 13.49 11.58
C ARG A 182 9.48 13.21 11.11
N TYR A 183 9.80 11.97 10.76
CA TYR A 183 11.16 11.56 10.38
C TYR A 183 11.85 12.50 9.38
N PHE A 184 11.14 12.91 8.32
CA PHE A 184 11.73 13.80 7.30
C PHE A 184 11.91 15.24 7.78
N ILE A 185 11.08 15.70 8.73
CA ILE A 185 11.22 17.00 9.37
C ILE A 185 12.45 16.97 10.27
N GLU A 186 12.58 15.95 11.12
CA GLU A 186 13.66 15.85 12.09
C GLU A 186 15.03 15.62 11.44
N ARG A 187 15.12 14.72 10.45
CA ARG A 187 16.41 14.32 9.84
C ARG A 187 16.96 15.31 8.83
N THR A 188 16.10 15.99 8.06
CA THR A 188 16.55 16.85 6.93
C THR A 188 15.80 18.18 6.88
N GLY A 189 14.60 18.22 7.45
CA GLY A 189 13.72 19.37 7.40
C GLY A 189 14.08 20.44 8.41
N ARG A 190 14.59 20.14 9.60
CA ARG A 190 14.68 21.12 10.69
C ARG A 190 15.52 22.33 10.30
N ALA A 191 16.74 22.13 9.79
CA ALA A 191 17.58 23.23 9.31
C ALA A 191 17.01 23.95 8.08
N ARG A 192 16.48 23.21 7.10
CA ARG A 192 15.91 23.79 5.86
C ARG A 192 14.62 24.56 6.11
N GLN A 193 13.74 24.01 6.96
CA GLN A 193 12.48 24.59 7.39
C GLN A 193 12.73 25.82 8.24
N THR A 194 13.72 25.76 9.15
CA THR A 194 14.18 26.93 9.90
C THR A 194 14.63 28.04 8.96
N ARG A 195 15.53 27.75 8.00
CA ARG A 195 15.96 28.74 6.98
C ARG A 195 14.79 29.31 6.19
N ARG A 196 13.83 28.48 5.79
CA ARG A 196 12.64 28.92 5.06
C ARG A 196 11.77 29.85 5.90
N LEU A 197 11.52 29.49 7.16
CA LEU A 197 10.71 30.29 8.08
C LEU A 197 11.37 31.63 8.40
N VAL A 198 12.69 31.64 8.66
CA VAL A 198 13.47 32.87 8.82
C VAL A 198 13.36 33.75 7.57
N SER A 199 13.53 33.18 6.38
CA SER A 199 13.39 33.93 5.12
C SER A 199 11.99 34.51 4.93
N GLN A 200 10.93 33.78 5.31
CA GLN A 200 9.55 34.26 5.20
C GLN A 200 9.25 35.38 6.20
N LEU A 201 9.74 35.27 7.44
CA LEU A 201 9.58 36.30 8.46
C LEU A 201 10.35 37.57 8.10
N ASN A 202 11.57 37.44 7.57
CA ASN A 202 12.35 38.56 7.04
C ASN A 202 11.62 39.28 5.89
N GLN A 203 10.97 38.53 4.98
CA GLN A 203 10.16 39.12 3.90
C GLN A 203 8.93 39.88 4.40
N LEU A 204 8.40 39.51 5.58
CA LEU A 204 7.30 40.21 6.24
C LEU A 204 7.77 41.41 7.08
N GLY A 205 9.07 41.75 7.06
CA GLY A 205 9.64 42.89 7.77
C GLY A 205 10.10 42.60 9.21
N TYR A 206 10.07 41.34 9.65
CA TYR A 206 10.54 40.94 10.98
C TYR A 206 12.02 40.55 10.93
N HIS A 207 12.85 41.10 11.83
CA HIS A 207 14.19 40.58 12.06
C HIS A 207 14.15 39.39 13.02
N VAL A 208 14.51 38.20 12.53
CA VAL A 208 14.47 36.96 13.33
C VAL A 208 15.86 36.57 13.81
N THR A 209 16.06 36.56 15.13
CA THR A 209 17.21 35.94 15.80
C THR A 209 16.78 34.63 16.43
N LEU A 210 17.43 33.52 16.07
CA LEU A 210 17.15 32.21 16.66
C LEU A 210 17.98 32.03 17.92
N GLN A 211 17.31 31.87 19.07
CA GLN A 211 17.93 31.39 20.29
C GLN A 211 17.53 29.92 20.48
N THR A 212 18.52 29.05 20.67
CA THR A 212 18.28 27.66 21.07
C THR A 212 17.99 27.61 22.56
N GLU A 213 16.79 27.23 22.95
CA GLU A 213 16.48 26.92 24.35
C GLU A 213 17.28 25.67 24.78
N GLY A 214 18.29 25.87 25.64
CA GLY A 214 18.86 24.85 26.52
C GLY A 214 20.03 24.01 25.99
N SER A 215 21.25 24.55 26.11
CA SER A 215 22.35 23.78 26.71
C SER A 215 22.29 24.05 28.21
N VAL A 216 21.67 23.15 28.97
CA VAL A 216 21.81 23.03 30.43
C VAL A 216 22.18 21.58 30.72
#